data_AF-A0AA40TZ97-F1
#
_entry.id   AF-A0AA40TZ97-F1
#
_cell.length_a   1.000
_cell.length_b   1.000
_cell.length_c   1.000
_cell.angle_alpha   90.00
_cell.angle_beta   90.00
_cell.angle_gamma   90.00
#
_symmetry.space_group_name_H-M   'P 1'
#
loop_
_entity.id
_entity.type
_entity.pdbx_description
1 polymer ?
#
loop_
_entity_poly.entity_id
_entity_poly.type
_entity_poly.pdbx_seq_one_letter_code
_entity_poly.pdbx_strand_id
1 'polypeptide(L)' 'MGKRLYLFNKSAIVDAAHGHGLSRVIKALEAGGMLASRDTDRESRKTKKYRIPGGGSARLYVIDPEVMDGEGGNA' A
#
# COMPACT_ATOMS: atom_id res chain seq x y z
N MET A 1 10.35 15.95 10.96
CA MET A 1 10.90 14.63 10.55
C MET A 1 10.08 14.09 9.39
N GLY A 2 10.71 13.50 8.36
CA GLY A 2 9.98 12.78 7.32
C GLY A 2 9.50 11.42 7.83
N LYS A 3 8.24 11.08 7.54
CA LYS A 3 7.66 9.77 7.89
C LYS A 3 8.17 8.67 6.94
N ARG A 4 8.47 7.49 7.47
CA ARG A 4 8.85 6.31 6.67
C ARG A 4 7.60 5.66 6.09
N LEU A 5 7.57 5.45 4.79
CA LEU A 5 6.49 4.75 4.09
C LEU A 5 7.08 3.54 3.37
N TYR A 6 6.34 2.43 3.35
CA TYR A 6 6.74 1.24 2.62
C TYR A 6 6.05 1.21 1.27
N LEU A 7 6.83 0.92 0.22
CA LEU A 7 6.37 0.91 -1.15
C LEU A 7 6.39 -0.52 -1.69
N PHE A 8 5.23 -1.04 -2.06
CA PHE A 8 5.11 -2.39 -2.61
C PHE A 8 4.53 -2.34 -4.02
N ASN A 9 5.11 -3.13 -4.93
CA ASN A 9 4.45 -3.46 -6.19
C ASN A 9 3.44 -4.61 -5.98
N LYS A 10 2.67 -4.95 -7.01
CA LYS A 10 1.66 -6.01 -6.94
C LYS A 10 2.25 -7.37 -6.52
N SER A 11 3.35 -7.79 -7.15
CA SER A 11 3.96 -9.10 -6.89
C SER A 11 4.46 -9.18 -5.45
N ALA A 12 5.10 -8.11 -4.95
CA ALA A 12 5.60 -8.06 -3.58
C ALA A 12 4.49 -8.20 -2.52
N ILE A 13 3.28 -7.65 -2.76
CA ILE A 13 2.13 -7.89 -1.87
C ILE A 13 1.66 -9.34 -1.94
N VAL A 14 1.60 -9.93 -3.14
CA VAL A 14 1.16 -11.32 -3.32
C VAL A 14 2.12 -12.28 -2.62
N ASP A 15 3.43 -12.04 -2.74
CA ASP A 15 4.46 -12.86 -2.12
C ASP A 15 4.45 -12.71 -0.59
N ALA A 16 4.30 -11.48 -0.08
CA ALA A 16 4.26 -11.20 1.36
C ALA A 16 2.98 -11.72 2.05
N ALA A 17 1.86 -11.76 1.32
CA ALA A 17 0.55 -12.21 1.83
C ALA A 17 0.13 -13.54 1.18
N HIS A 18 1.08 -14.47 1.04
CA HIS A 18 0.82 -15.77 0.44
C HIS A 18 -0.34 -16.50 1.14
N GLY A 19 -1.23 -17.11 0.36
CA GLY A 19 -2.46 -17.73 0.85
C GLY A 19 -3.66 -16.78 0.99
N HIS A 20 -3.47 -15.47 0.82
CA HIS A 20 -4.56 -14.48 0.76
C HIS A 20 -4.69 -13.85 -0.62
N GLY A 21 -5.92 -13.73 -1.12
CA GLY A 21 -6.17 -13.04 -2.39
C GLY A 21 -5.84 -11.56 -2.30
N LEU A 22 -5.14 -11.01 -3.29
CA LEU A 22 -4.70 -9.61 -3.34
C LEU A 22 -5.82 -8.62 -2.99
N SER A 23 -7.03 -8.80 -3.54
CA SER A 23 -8.17 -7.91 -3.25
C SER A 23 -8.54 -7.90 -1.76
N ARG A 24 -8.46 -9.05 -1.07
CA ARG A 24 -8.73 -9.16 0.36
C ARG A 24 -7.68 -8.41 1.17
N VAL A 25 -6.40 -8.55 0.81
CA VAL A 25 -5.29 -7.87 1.47
C VAL A 25 -5.42 -6.35 1.32
N ILE A 26 -5.65 -5.86 0.10
CA ILE A 26 -5.82 -4.42 -0.14
C ILE A 26 -7.04 -3.85 0.60
N LYS A 27 -8.16 -4.60 0.67
CA LYS A 27 -9.32 -4.19 1.46
C LYS A 27 -9.02 -4.10 2.95
N ALA A 28 -8.24 -5.04 3.50
CA ALA A 28 -7.85 -5.01 4.90
C ALA A 28 -6.93 -3.82 5.21
N LEU A 29 -5.94 -3.56 4.34
CA LEU A 29 -5.07 -2.38 4.46
C LEU A 29 -5.85 -1.07 4.36
N GLU A 30 -6.85 -1.00 3.47
CA GLU A 30 -7.72 0.17 3.36
C GLU A 30 -8.60 0.34 4.60
N ALA A 31 -9.24 -0.73 5.07
CA ALA A 31 -10.10 -0.69 6.26
C ALA A 31 -9.32 -0.32 7.52
N GLY A 32 -8.07 -0.78 7.65
CA GLY A 32 -7.16 -0.41 8.74
C GLY A 32 -6.50 0.95 8.59
N GLY A 33 -6.83 1.75 7.57
CA GLY A 33 -6.24 3.08 7.35
C GLY A 33 -4.75 3.07 6.98
N MET A 34 -4.20 1.91 6.58
CA MET A 34 -2.77 1.73 6.32
C MET A 34 -2.35 2.21 4.93
N LEU A 35 -3.30 2.46 4.01
CA LEU A 35 -3.00 3.01 2.68
C LEU A 35 -2.76 4.52 2.75
N ALA A 36 -1.50 4.91 2.90
CA ALA A 36 -1.09 6.30 3.16
C ALA A 36 -1.30 7.25 1.96
N SER A 37 -1.25 6.74 0.73
CA SER A 37 -1.37 7.58 -0.46
C SER A 37 -1.82 6.80 -1.69
N ARG A 38 -2.66 7.43 -2.51
CA ARG A 38 -3.20 6.88 -3.77
C ARG A 38 -3.46 8.01 -4.77
N ASP A 39 -3.42 7.69 -6.06
CA ASP A 39 -3.88 8.63 -7.08
C ASP A 39 -5.42 8.73 -7.04
N THR A 40 -5.97 9.94 -7.11
CA THR A 40 -7.42 10.19 -6.98
C THR A 40 -8.16 10.31 -8.31
N ASP A 41 -7.44 10.28 -9.44
CA ASP A 41 -8.03 10.46 -10.78
C ASP A 41 -8.86 9.25 -11.25
N ARG A 42 -8.85 8.16 -10.48
CA ARG A 42 -9.92 7.16 -10.47
C ARG A 42 -10.19 6.75 -9.04
N GLU A 43 -11.46 6.83 -8.63
CA GLU A 43 -11.95 6.41 -7.31
C GLU A 43 -11.53 4.98 -6.91
N SER A 44 -11.34 4.10 -7.89
CA SER A 44 -10.92 2.70 -7.68
C SER A 44 -9.41 2.48 -7.53
N ARG A 45 -8.55 3.49 -7.72
CA ARG A 45 -7.09 3.30 -7.61
C ARG A 45 -6.65 3.29 -6.16
N LYS A 46 -5.95 2.22 -5.77
CA LYS A 46 -5.35 2.03 -4.43
C LYS A 46 -3.82 2.19 -4.44
N THR A 47 -3.27 2.68 -5.54
CA THR A 47 -1.84 2.83 -5.79
C THR A 47 -1.50 4.26 -6.19
N LYS A 48 -0.26 4.68 -5.98
CA LYS A 48 0.28 5.95 -6.44
C LYS A 48 1.34 5.73 -7.52
N LYS A 49 1.38 6.60 -8.53
CA LYS A 49 2.42 6.58 -9.57
C LYS A 49 3.71 7.22 -9.03
N TYR A 50 4.82 6.49 -9.09
CA TYR A 50 6.16 6.96 -8.74
C TYR A 50 7.08 6.92 -9.95
N ARG A 51 7.92 7.95 -10.11
CA ARG A 51 9.03 7.94 -11.07
C ARG A 51 10.15 7.07 -10.49
N ILE A 52 10.59 6.08 -11.26
CA ILE A 52 11.71 5.22 -10.89
C ILE A 52 12.97 5.73 -11.59
N PRO A 53 14.05 6.06 -10.85
CA PRO A 53 15.32 6.43 -11.45
C PRO A 53 15.80 5.35 -12.44
N GLY A 54 16.15 5.76 -13.65
CA GLY A 54 16.64 4.84 -14.69
C GLY A 54 15.61 3.92 -15.36
N GLY A 55 14.31 3.97 -15.01
CA GLY A 55 13.36 2.96 -15.52
C GLY A 55 11.89 3.35 -15.54
N GLY A 56 11.56 4.57 -15.99
CA GLY A 56 10.16 4.98 -16.20
C GLY A 56 9.38 5.27 -14.91
N SER A 57 8.15 4.78 -14.82
CA SER A 57 7.26 4.99 -13.67
C SER A 57 6.54 3.71 -13.28
N ALA A 58 6.43 3.44 -11.99
CA ALA A 58 5.71 2.31 -11.43
C ALA A 58 4.49 2.77 -10.62
N ARG A 59 3.50 1.90 -10.48
CA ARG A 59 2.39 2.09 -9.54
C ARG A 59 2.63 1.23 -8.32
N LEU A 60 2.67 1.87 -7.15
CA LEU A 60 3.03 1.23 -5.89
C LEU A 60 1.91 1.44 -4.87
N TYR A 61 1.66 0.42 -4.05
CA TYR A 61 0.91 0.56 -2.82
C TYR A 61 1.79 1.28 -1.81
N VAL A 62 1.27 2.35 -1.21
CA VAL A 62 1.98 3.15 -0.22
C VAL A 62 1.42 2.80 1.14
N ILE A 63 2.19 2.04 1.92
CA ILE A 63 1.78 1.52 3.21
C ILE A 63 2.43 2.34 4.31
N ASP A 64 1.62 2.70 5.28
CA ASP A 64 2.03 3.33 6.54
C ASP A 64 2.38 2.25 7.57
N PRO A 65 3.67 2.00 7.87
CA PRO A 65 4.03 1.00 8.85
C PRO A 65 3.71 1.41 10.28
N GLU A 66 3.62 2.71 10.58
CA GLU A 66 3.30 3.15 11.94
C GLU A 66 1.85 2.86 12.31
N VAL A 67 0.94 2.87 11.32
CA VAL A 67 -0.46 2.42 11.50
C VAL A 67 -0.54 0.90 11.63
N MET A 68 0.42 0.17 11.06
CA MET A 68 0.49 -1.29 11.14
C MET A 68 1.07 -1.78 12.47
N ASP A 69 2.13 -1.11 12.95
CA ASP A 69 2.88 -1.47 14.16
C ASP A 69 2.28 -0.88 15.44
N GLY A 70 1.50 0.21 15.33
CA GLY A 70 0.73 0.75 16.44
C GLY A 70 -0.53 -0.09 16.65
N GLU A 71 -0.48 -1.03 17.60
CA GLU A 71 -1.59 -1.90 18.05
C GLU A 71 -2.83 -1.84 17.14
N GLY A 72 -2.76 -2.59 16.03
CA GLY A 72 -3.89 -2.80 15.15
C GLY A 72 -4.99 -3.55 15.89
N GLY A 73 -5.82 -2.80 16.61
CA GLY A 73 -6.90 -3.32 17.43
C GLY A 73 -7.81 -2.22 17.94
N ASN A 74 -8.46 -1.47 17.03
CA ASN A 74 -9.67 -0.72 17.40
C ASN A 74 -10.88 -1.39 16.74
N ALA A 75 -11.64 -2.06 17.62
CA ALA A 75 -13.04 -2.53 17.60
C ALA A 75 -13.80 -2.60 16.27
#